data_AF-A0AAW0QZN7-F1
#
_entry.id   AF-A0AAW0QZN7-F1
#
_cell.length_a   1.000
_cell.length_b   1.000
_cell.length_c   1.000
_cell.angle_alpha   90.00
_cell.angle_beta   90.00
_cell.angle_gamma   90.00
#
_symmetry.space_group_name_H-M   'P 1'
#
loop_
_entity.id
_entity.type
_entity.pdbx_description
1 polymer ?
#
loop_
_entity_poly.entity_id
_entity_poly.type
_entity_poly.pdbx_seq_one_letter_code
_entity_poly.pdbx_strand_id
1 'polypeptide(L)'
;MHTATITPLFLNLLIAVLPFAAQVTPHPRFLGNIGNAPPPKLIWTPRPSPQCAAVNGGELQCCRGALAGDQPLIVFLAQLYGYNLNPNDVNGLVCDDQLDKCPGVKMCCQVTALSPLVSLYCQDY
;
A
#
# COMPACT_ATOMS: atom_id res chain seq x y z
N MET A 1 5.55 -26.85 51.30
CA MET A 1 6.16 -26.92 49.95
C MET A 1 5.41 -28.01 49.19
N HIS A 2 4.51 -27.66 48.28
CA HIS A 2 3.73 -28.61 47.50
C HIS A 2 4.25 -28.61 46.06
N THR A 3 4.82 -29.73 45.64
CA THR A 3 5.31 -29.98 44.29
C THR A 3 4.15 -30.52 43.46
N ALA A 4 3.74 -29.81 42.41
CA ALA A 4 2.72 -30.28 41.49
C ALA A 4 3.35 -31.14 40.39
N THR A 5 2.93 -32.40 40.29
CA THR A 5 3.36 -33.35 39.25
C THR A 5 2.40 -33.24 38.06
N ILE A 6 2.91 -32.80 36.91
CA ILE A 6 2.13 -32.66 35.67
C ILE A 6 1.99 -34.06 35.03
N THR A 7 0.74 -34.50 34.87
CA THR A 7 0.37 -35.79 34.25
C THR A 7 0.40 -35.69 32.71
N PRO A 8 0.83 -36.74 31.99
CA PRO A 8 1.12 -36.69 30.55
C PRO A 8 -0.11 -36.72 29.61
N LEU A 9 -1.33 -36.57 30.15
CA LEU A 9 -2.55 -36.77 29.37
C LEU A 9 -2.96 -35.55 28.51
N PHE A 10 -2.32 -34.40 28.68
CA PHE A 10 -2.63 -33.18 27.93
C PHE A 10 -1.87 -33.00 26.60
N LEU A 11 -0.88 -33.86 26.29
CA LEU A 11 -0.02 -33.64 25.12
C LEU A 11 -0.59 -34.23 23.81
N ASN A 12 -1.61 -35.09 23.86
CA ASN A 12 -2.11 -35.81 22.69
C ASN A 12 -3.30 -35.16 21.97
N LEU A 13 -3.81 -34.01 22.42
CA LEU A 13 -4.95 -33.33 21.77
C LEU A 13 -4.55 -32.17 20.84
N LEU A 14 -3.25 -31.88 20.67
CA LEU A 14 -2.79 -30.79 19.81
C LEU A 14 -2.42 -31.22 18.37
N ILE A 15 -2.40 -32.53 18.08
CA ILE A 15 -1.87 -33.05 16.80
C ILE A 15 -2.98 -33.30 15.75
N ALA A 16 -4.26 -33.17 16.12
CA ALA A 16 -5.38 -33.56 15.25
C ALA A 16 -6.03 -32.40 14.45
N VAL A 17 -5.42 -31.21 14.35
CA VAL A 17 -6.02 -30.05 13.65
C VAL A 17 -5.07 -29.39 12.64
N LEU A 18 -4.12 -30.13 12.07
CA LEU A 18 -3.39 -29.66 10.89
C LEU A 18 -4.11 -30.19 9.65
N PRO A 19 -5.03 -29.43 9.01
CA PRO A 19 -5.41 -29.76 7.66
C PRO A 19 -4.17 -29.58 6.79
N PHE A 20 -3.79 -30.66 6.11
CA PHE A 20 -3.08 -30.68 4.82
C PHE A 20 -2.68 -29.30 4.29
N ALA A 21 -1.54 -28.77 4.74
CA ALA A 21 -0.75 -27.83 3.95
C ALA A 21 -0.01 -28.65 2.88
N ALA A 22 -0.79 -29.25 1.96
CA ALA A 22 -0.25 -29.83 0.75
C ALA A 22 0.43 -28.71 -0.02
N GLN A 23 1.69 -28.96 -0.32
CA GLN A 23 2.63 -28.06 -0.95
C GLN A 23 2.12 -27.61 -2.31
N VAL A 24 1.62 -26.38 -2.39
CA VAL A 24 1.67 -25.61 -3.63
C VAL A 24 3.00 -24.86 -3.58
N THR A 25 4.01 -25.38 -4.25
CA THR A 25 5.22 -24.63 -4.59
C THR A 25 4.95 -23.90 -5.89
N PRO A 26 4.62 -22.59 -5.90
CA PRO A 26 4.64 -21.84 -7.14
C PRO A 26 6.11 -21.61 -7.49
N HIS A 27 6.63 -22.37 -8.44
CA HIS A 27 7.82 -21.97 -9.19
C HIS A 27 7.59 -22.26 -10.66
N PRO A 28 7.34 -21.19 -11.43
CA PRO A 28 8.13 -21.02 -12.63
C PRO A 28 8.72 -19.60 -12.67
N ARG A 29 10.05 -19.54 -12.63
CA ARG A 29 10.89 -18.39 -12.97
C ARG A 29 10.80 -18.08 -14.47
N PHE A 30 9.63 -17.67 -14.95
CA PHE A 30 9.41 -17.17 -16.33
C PHE A 30 8.42 -15.99 -16.42
N LEU A 31 7.92 -15.46 -15.30
CA LEU A 31 7.07 -14.27 -15.21
C LEU A 31 7.71 -13.19 -14.33
N GLY A 32 9.00 -12.90 -14.56
CA GLY A 32 9.84 -12.10 -13.66
C GLY A 32 9.47 -10.63 -13.46
N ASN A 33 8.29 -10.16 -13.89
CA ASN A 33 7.83 -8.79 -13.60
C ASN A 33 6.34 -8.49 -13.88
N ILE A 34 5.49 -9.51 -14.08
CA ILE A 34 4.04 -9.26 -14.24
C ILE A 34 3.43 -9.15 -12.84
N GLY A 35 3.60 -7.99 -12.20
CA GLY A 35 3.15 -7.80 -10.82
C GLY A 35 3.73 -6.59 -10.08
N ASN A 36 4.82 -6.00 -10.58
CA ASN A 36 5.45 -4.80 -9.99
C ASN A 36 5.67 -3.70 -11.02
N ALA A 37 4.90 -3.71 -12.10
CA ALA A 37 4.98 -2.62 -13.08
C ALA A 37 4.48 -1.33 -12.40
N PRO A 38 5.29 -0.26 -12.36
CA PRO A 38 4.79 1.03 -11.93
C PRO A 38 3.65 1.46 -12.86
N PRO A 39 2.76 2.35 -12.41
CA PRO A 39 1.68 2.86 -13.23
C PRO A 39 2.23 3.52 -14.49
N PRO A 40 1.45 3.55 -15.58
CA PRO A 40 1.90 4.10 -16.84
C PRO A 40 2.31 5.56 -16.67
N LYS A 41 3.43 5.97 -17.29
CA LYS A 41 3.99 7.34 -17.17
C LYS A 41 2.97 8.46 -17.44
N LEU A 42 1.92 8.18 -18.23
CA LEU A 42 0.85 9.11 -18.55
C LEU A 42 0.10 9.64 -17.31
N ILE A 43 0.00 8.85 -16.23
CA ILE A 43 -0.75 9.26 -15.02
C ILE A 43 0.13 9.90 -13.94
N TRP A 44 1.45 9.91 -14.14
CA TRP A 44 2.40 10.55 -13.23
C TRP A 44 2.24 12.07 -13.24
N THR A 45 2.63 12.73 -12.15
CA THR A 45 2.54 14.19 -12.09
C THR A 45 3.42 14.82 -13.18
N PRO A 46 2.87 15.76 -13.96
CA PRO A 46 3.66 16.59 -14.86
C PRO A 46 4.30 17.79 -14.13
N ARG A 47 4.00 17.98 -12.84
CA ARG A 47 4.40 19.17 -12.05
C ARG A 47 5.13 18.76 -10.75
N PRO A 48 6.28 18.07 -10.83
CA PRO A 48 7.08 17.80 -9.64
C PRO A 48 7.47 19.11 -8.96
N SER A 49 7.48 19.09 -7.63
CA SER A 49 7.74 20.29 -6.81
C SER A 49 9.14 20.24 -6.19
N PRO A 50 9.84 21.39 -6.05
CA PRO A 50 11.15 21.44 -5.38
C PRO A 50 11.12 20.87 -3.95
N GLN A 51 10.01 21.08 -3.25
CA GLN A 51 9.73 20.59 -1.92
C GLN A 51 9.81 19.07 -1.82
N CYS A 52 9.34 18.37 -2.85
CA CYS A 52 9.27 16.92 -2.88
C CYS A 52 10.48 16.26 -3.52
N ALA A 53 11.47 17.03 -4.00
CA ALA A 53 12.63 16.51 -4.71
C ALA A 53 13.42 15.49 -3.88
N ALA A 54 13.57 15.74 -2.57
CA ALA A 54 14.26 14.85 -1.63
C ALA A 54 13.36 13.77 -1.01
N VAL A 55 12.03 13.85 -1.20
CA VAL A 55 11.06 12.90 -0.64
C VAL A 55 10.85 11.76 -1.63
N ASN A 56 10.23 12.07 -2.77
CA ASN A 56 9.95 11.08 -3.82
C ASN A 56 9.92 11.68 -5.24
N GLY A 57 10.32 12.94 -5.42
CA GLY A 57 10.26 13.63 -6.71
C GLY A 57 8.85 13.92 -7.21
N GLY A 58 7.84 13.83 -6.34
CA GLY A 58 6.44 14.08 -6.65
C GLY A 58 6.04 15.55 -6.64
N GLU A 59 4.73 15.77 -6.74
CA GLU A 59 4.08 17.07 -6.60
C GLU A 59 3.62 17.26 -5.15
N LEU A 60 3.91 18.42 -4.58
CA LEU A 60 3.39 18.80 -3.27
C LEU A 60 1.91 19.15 -3.39
N GLN A 61 1.06 18.43 -2.67
CA GLN A 61 -0.38 18.64 -2.63
C GLN A 61 -0.89 18.72 -1.19
N CYS A 62 -2.03 19.38 -1.00
CA CYS A 62 -2.78 19.35 0.24
C CYS A 62 -3.92 18.32 0.14
N CYS A 63 -3.83 17.22 0.88
CA CYS A 63 -4.82 16.15 0.89
C CYS A 63 -5.66 16.21 2.16
N ARG A 64 -6.98 15.99 2.05
CA ARG A 64 -7.87 15.97 3.23
C ARG A 64 -7.70 14.72 4.09
N GLY A 65 -7.08 13.69 3.55
CA GLY A 65 -6.71 12.48 4.29
C GLY A 65 -5.75 11.61 3.51
N ALA A 66 -5.36 10.51 4.12
CA ALA A 66 -4.50 9.49 3.54
C ALA A 66 -5.17 8.10 3.65
N LEU A 67 -4.95 7.25 2.65
CA LEU A 67 -5.38 5.85 2.63
C LEU A 67 -4.20 4.94 2.34
N ALA A 68 -4.19 3.79 3.02
CA ALA A 68 -3.31 2.69 2.67
C ALA A 68 -3.69 2.08 1.29
N GLY A 69 -2.71 1.46 0.64
CA GLY A 69 -2.86 0.87 -0.68
C GLY A 69 -3.82 -0.32 -0.72
N ASP A 70 -4.10 -0.97 0.41
CA ASP A 70 -5.00 -2.11 0.51
C ASP A 70 -6.49 -1.74 0.64
N GLN A 71 -6.80 -0.44 0.72
CA GLN A 71 -8.19 0.01 0.87
C GLN A 71 -9.00 -0.29 -0.39
N PRO A 72 -10.28 -0.72 -0.26
CA PRO A 72 -11.08 -1.17 -1.41
C PRO A 72 -11.15 -0.19 -2.58
N LEU A 73 -11.19 1.12 -2.30
CA LEU A 73 -11.16 2.17 -3.33
C LEU A 73 -9.88 2.11 -4.16
N ILE A 74 -8.74 1.95 -3.50
CA ILE A 74 -7.43 1.91 -4.14
C ILE A 74 -7.28 0.62 -4.95
N VAL A 75 -7.74 -0.52 -4.41
CA VAL A 75 -7.82 -1.82 -5.11
C VAL A 75 -8.64 -1.73 -6.38
N PHE A 76 -9.80 -1.09 -6.32
CA PHE A 76 -10.63 -0.86 -7.50
C PHE A 76 -9.93 -0.03 -8.57
N LEU A 77 -9.29 1.09 -8.18
CA LEU A 77 -8.56 1.95 -9.11
C LEU A 77 -7.37 1.21 -9.76
N ALA A 78 -6.64 0.42 -8.98
CA ALA A 78 -5.55 -0.41 -9.49
C ALA A 78 -6.00 -1.42 -10.55
N GLN A 79 -7.14 -2.08 -10.32
CA GLN A 79 -7.75 -2.98 -11.29
C GLN A 79 -8.19 -2.24 -12.55
N LEU A 80 -8.78 -1.06 -12.41
CA LEU A 80 -9.28 -0.25 -13.54
C LEU A 80 -8.15 0.26 -14.44
N TYR A 81 -7.05 0.72 -13.85
CA TYR A 81 -5.90 1.30 -14.56
C TYR A 81 -4.76 0.31 -14.82
N GLY A 82 -4.91 -0.94 -14.39
CA GLY A 82 -3.98 -2.04 -14.67
C GLY A 82 -2.61 -1.91 -14.00
N TYR A 83 -2.54 -1.34 -12.79
CA TYR A 83 -1.30 -1.29 -11.99
C TYR A 83 -1.44 -2.16 -10.74
N ASN A 84 -0.31 -2.57 -10.13
CA ASN A 84 -0.32 -3.35 -8.90
C ASN A 84 -0.18 -2.46 -7.68
N LEU A 85 -0.78 -2.92 -6.58
CA LEU A 85 -0.74 -2.22 -5.31
C LEU A 85 0.27 -2.85 -4.40
N ASN A 86 1.10 -2.01 -3.79
CA ASN A 86 1.80 -2.38 -2.59
C ASN A 86 0.96 -1.89 -1.39
N PRO A 87 0.53 -2.78 -0.48
CA PRO A 87 -0.29 -2.40 0.66
C PRO A 87 0.40 -1.39 1.59
N ASN A 88 1.73 -1.27 1.50
CA ASN A 88 2.50 -0.27 2.23
C ASN A 88 2.50 1.12 1.57
N ASP A 89 1.90 1.28 0.39
CA ASP A 89 1.82 2.57 -0.28
C ASP A 89 0.76 3.43 0.39
N VAL A 90 1.10 4.70 0.64
CA VAL A 90 0.16 5.71 1.12
C VAL A 90 -0.36 6.50 -0.07
N ASN A 91 -1.65 6.81 -0.08
CA ASN A 91 -2.34 7.54 -1.13
C ASN A 91 -3.09 8.72 -0.51
N GLY A 92 -3.09 9.86 -1.18
CA GLY A 92 -3.81 11.05 -0.76
C GLY A 92 -5.26 11.03 -1.21
N LEU A 93 -6.17 11.49 -0.35
CA LEU A 93 -7.58 11.69 -0.67
C LEU A 93 -7.93 13.16 -0.75
N VAL A 94 -8.75 13.52 -1.74
CA VAL A 94 -9.29 14.88 -1.91
C VAL A 94 -8.13 15.89 -1.89
N CYS A 95 -7.19 15.73 -2.83
CA CYS A 95 -5.96 16.50 -2.89
C CYS A 95 -6.11 17.71 -3.82
N ASP A 96 -5.66 18.87 -3.35
CA ASP A 96 -5.64 20.13 -4.10
C ASP A 96 -4.33 20.92 -3.88
N ASP A 97 -4.25 22.11 -4.47
CA ASP A 97 -3.10 23.02 -4.41
C ASP A 97 -3.22 24.07 -3.30
N GLN A 98 -4.13 23.88 -2.31
CA GLN A 98 -4.31 24.80 -1.18
C GLN A 98 -3.19 24.65 -0.14
N LEU A 99 -1.94 24.87 -0.55
CA LEU A 99 -0.77 24.63 0.29
C LEU A 99 -0.65 25.60 1.46
N ASP A 100 -1.04 26.87 1.31
CA ASP A 100 -0.87 27.87 2.37
C ASP A 100 -1.87 27.73 3.52
N LYS A 101 -3.06 27.20 3.22
CA LYS A 101 -4.16 27.02 4.18
C LYS A 101 -4.62 25.57 4.22
N CYS A 102 -3.68 24.64 4.08
CA CYS A 102 -3.99 23.23 3.93
C CYS A 102 -4.80 22.73 5.14
N PRO A 103 -6.10 22.40 4.99
CA PRO A 103 -6.92 21.96 6.12
C PRO A 103 -6.71 20.47 6.46
N GLY A 104 -5.80 19.80 5.76
CA GLY A 104 -5.44 18.40 5.97
C GLY A 104 -3.93 18.22 6.05
N VAL A 105 -3.40 17.25 5.32
CA VAL A 105 -1.98 16.88 5.32
C VAL A 105 -1.32 17.29 4.01
N LYS A 106 -0.13 17.88 4.11
CA LYS A 106 0.71 18.13 2.94
C LYS A 106 1.45 16.85 2.60
N MET A 107 1.36 16.42 1.35
CA MET A 107 1.97 15.19 0.89
C MET A 107 2.65 15.40 -0.45
N CYS A 108 3.74 14.68 -0.66
CA CYS A 108 4.44 14.57 -1.92
C CYS A 108 3.91 13.36 -2.69
N CYS A 109 3.18 13.58 -3.79
CA CYS A 109 2.51 12.51 -4.54
C CYS A 109 3.07 12.39 -5.96
N GLN A 110 3.38 11.18 -6.41
CA GLN A 110 3.98 10.95 -7.74
C GLN A 110 2.95 10.78 -8.86
N VAL A 111 1.71 10.42 -8.52
CA VAL A 111 0.62 10.21 -9.49
C VAL A 111 -0.55 11.12 -9.12
N THR A 112 -0.77 12.16 -9.94
CA THR A 112 -1.78 13.20 -9.68
C THR A 112 -2.86 13.28 -10.74
N ALA A 113 -2.86 12.40 -11.75
CA ALA A 113 -3.90 12.40 -12.80
C ALA A 113 -5.32 12.08 -12.29
N LEU A 114 -5.44 11.49 -11.08
CA LEU A 114 -6.70 11.18 -10.42
C LEU A 114 -7.12 12.26 -9.39
N SER A 115 -6.28 13.29 -9.21
CA SER A 115 -6.60 14.47 -8.40
C SER A 115 -7.74 15.25 -9.10
N PRO A 116 -8.73 15.78 -8.35
CA PRO A 116 -8.70 15.96 -6.89
C PRO A 116 -9.11 14.74 -6.08
N LEU A 117 -9.71 13.69 -6.65
CA LEU A 117 -10.28 12.62 -5.84
C LEU A 117 -9.22 11.80 -5.08
N VAL A 118 -8.19 11.34 -5.79
CA VAL A 118 -7.12 10.50 -5.24
C VAL A 118 -5.79 10.91 -5.85
N SER A 119 -4.73 10.92 -5.06
CA SER A 119 -3.35 10.97 -5.54
C SER A 119 -2.60 9.73 -5.03
N LEU A 120 -1.78 9.10 -5.87
CA LEU A 120 -1.13 7.83 -5.53
C LEU A 120 0.35 8.02 -5.24
N TYR A 121 0.91 7.05 -4.50
CA TYR A 121 2.31 7.04 -4.07
C TYR A 121 2.71 8.34 -3.38
N CYS A 122 1.92 8.68 -2.37
CA CYS A 122 2.13 9.83 -1.54
C CYS A 122 3.05 9.48 -0.37
N GLN A 123 3.86 10.45 0.04
CA GLN A 123 4.67 10.40 1.25
C GLN A 123 4.51 11.73 1.99
N ASP A 124 4.65 11.71 3.30
CA ASP A 124 4.58 12.93 4.12
C ASP A 124 5.69 13.92 3.70
N TYR A 125 5.31 15.20 3.57
CA TYR A 125 6.20 16.30 3.19
C TYR A 125 7.04 16.82 4.36
#